data_AF-A0A933LM82-F1
#
_entry.id   AF-A0A933LM82-F1
#
_cell.length_a   1.000
_cell.length_b   1.000
_cell.length_c   1.000
_cell.angle_alpha   90.00
_cell.angle_beta   90.00
_cell.angle_gamma   90.00
#
_symmetry.space_group_name_H-M   'P 1'
#
loop_
_entity.id
_entity.type
_entity.pdbx_description
1 polymer ?
#
loop_
_entity_poly.entity_id
_entity_poly.type
_entity_poly.pdbx_seq_one_letter_code
_entity_poly.pdbx_strand_id
1 'polypeptide(L)'
;MTEEARVFNPVEAEVEEVPVATKEPGLAKDVHEALLPTESVLSLDVAAYVQDFNARVIGAYEKGVGSQELPADVGVARSLIPPGTAALRDFSYLSPEIPEFIADKCVGCMTCVTECPDTAILAKAIPASRLEGDPEFDGFHWARTRKYFEVPARKGLEGALFGIFIDPTKCKGCAECVEVCAALGYDALRMLRKGEGTLERYRRAFNFFRHVGPTPAEYVNEKSLADMMLAEESALLYVGGAGSCMGCGEGTALRMMVAATGFAYGPEGMAIVAATGCNTVYCSTYPYNPFLVPWT
;
A
#
# COMPACT_ATOMS: atom_id res chain seq x y z
N MET A 1 1.87 -18.88 -26.88
CA MET A 1 1.27 -19.20 -25.57
C MET A 1 2.39 -19.12 -24.56
N THR A 2 2.70 -17.89 -24.13
CA THR A 2 3.74 -17.59 -23.15
C THR A 2 3.08 -17.60 -21.78
N GLU A 3 3.59 -18.41 -20.85
CA GLU A 3 3.23 -18.34 -19.44
C GLU A 3 3.52 -16.93 -18.92
N GLU A 4 2.46 -16.17 -18.65
CA GLU A 4 2.56 -14.91 -17.91
C GLU A 4 2.92 -15.24 -16.45
N ALA A 5 4.01 -14.66 -15.96
CA ALA A 5 4.36 -14.72 -14.55
C ALA A 5 3.24 -14.06 -13.75
N ARG A 6 2.48 -14.87 -13.00
CA ARG A 6 1.45 -14.40 -12.08
C ARG A 6 2.07 -13.38 -11.12
N VAL A 7 1.57 -12.14 -11.20
CA VAL A 7 1.87 -11.06 -10.27
C VAL A 7 1.45 -11.52 -8.87
N PHE A 8 2.32 -11.31 -7.87
CA PHE A 8 2.11 -11.79 -6.51
C PHE A 8 0.87 -11.16 -5.86
N ASN A 9 -0.24 -11.88 -5.91
CA ASN A 9 -1.28 -11.87 -4.89
C ASN A 9 -1.66 -13.35 -4.64
N PRO A 10 -1.22 -13.97 -3.53
CA PRO A 10 -1.43 -15.39 -3.27
C PRO A 10 -2.91 -15.78 -3.04
N VAL A 11 -3.85 -14.83 -3.14
CA VAL A 11 -5.26 -15.04 -2.78
C VAL A 11 -6.25 -14.91 -3.95
N GLU A 12 -5.78 -14.83 -5.19
CA GLU A 12 -6.65 -14.80 -6.38
C GLU A 12 -7.21 -16.20 -6.74
N ALA A 13 -7.97 -16.82 -5.85
CA ALA A 13 -8.78 -18.01 -6.12
C ALA A 13 -10.28 -17.68 -6.05
N GLU A 14 -11.06 -18.22 -7.00
CA GLU A 14 -12.50 -18.03 -7.09
C GLU A 14 -13.24 -18.46 -5.81
N VAL A 15 -14.25 -17.67 -5.45
CA VAL A 15 -15.05 -17.79 -4.22
C VAL A 15 -16.12 -18.87 -4.42
N GLU A 16 -15.95 -20.03 -3.77
CA GLU A 16 -17.06 -20.98 -3.57
C GLU A 16 -17.90 -20.56 -2.34
N GLU A 17 -19.23 -20.64 -2.47
CA GLU A 17 -20.15 -20.40 -1.34
C GLU A 17 -20.00 -21.49 -0.28
N VAL A 18 -19.51 -21.09 0.91
CA VAL A 18 -19.38 -22.00 2.07
C VAL A 18 -20.65 -21.88 2.94
N PRO A 19 -21.28 -23.00 3.36
CA PRO A 19 -22.46 -22.96 4.23
C PRO A 19 -22.10 -22.41 5.61
N VAL A 20 -23.02 -21.61 6.19
CA VAL A 20 -22.88 -21.05 7.54
C VAL A 20 -22.81 -22.18 8.57
N ALA A 21 -21.61 -22.43 9.12
CA ALA A 21 -21.40 -23.37 10.22
C ALA A 21 -21.42 -22.63 11.56
N THR A 22 -22.60 -22.17 12.00
CA THR A 22 -22.78 -21.80 13.41
C THR A 22 -22.92 -23.07 14.24
N LYS A 23 -21.97 -23.35 15.14
CA LYS A 23 -22.11 -24.42 16.15
C LYS A 23 -23.39 -24.23 16.95
N GLU A 24 -24.20 -25.28 17.04
CA GLU A 24 -25.40 -25.27 17.88
C GLU A 24 -25.03 -25.08 19.36
N PRO A 25 -25.81 -24.27 20.11
CA PRO A 25 -25.58 -24.06 21.55
C PRO A 25 -25.55 -25.40 22.31
N GLY A 26 -24.46 -25.66 23.05
CA GLY A 26 -24.29 -26.88 23.84
C GLY A 26 -23.31 -27.91 23.25
N LEU A 27 -22.81 -27.71 22.02
CA LEU A 27 -21.71 -28.50 21.48
C LEU A 27 -20.40 -28.25 22.26
N ALA A 28 -19.56 -29.28 22.34
CA ALA A 28 -18.25 -29.17 22.97
C ALA A 28 -17.42 -28.08 22.27
N LYS A 29 -16.74 -27.25 23.06
CA LYS A 29 -15.73 -26.32 22.54
C LYS A 29 -14.65 -27.14 21.86
N ASP A 30 -14.20 -26.72 20.67
CA ASP A 30 -13.02 -27.35 20.07
C ASP A 30 -11.84 -27.04 20.96
N VAL A 31 -11.34 -28.08 21.64
CA VAL A 31 -10.14 -27.97 22.47
C VAL A 31 -8.93 -28.13 21.56
N HIS A 32 -8.41 -27.00 21.09
CA HIS A 32 -7.17 -26.95 20.29
C HIS A 32 -5.90 -27.16 21.14
N GLU A 33 -6.03 -27.74 22.34
CA GLU A 33 -4.95 -27.90 23.32
C GLU A 33 -3.74 -28.66 22.76
N ALA A 34 -3.97 -29.60 21.82
CA ALA A 34 -2.91 -30.34 21.13
C ALA A 34 -2.04 -29.48 20.20
N LEU A 35 -2.47 -28.26 19.83
CA LEU A 35 -1.73 -27.35 18.96
C LEU A 35 -0.88 -26.33 19.74
N LEU A 36 -1.02 -26.29 21.07
CA LEU A 36 -0.20 -25.44 21.91
C LEU A 36 1.08 -26.18 22.33
N PRO A 37 2.27 -25.58 22.15
CA PRO A 37 3.51 -26.18 22.60
C PRO A 37 3.50 -26.32 24.13
N THR A 38 3.84 -27.51 24.61
CA THR A 38 3.85 -27.83 26.04
C THR A 38 4.99 -27.19 26.82
N GLU A 39 6.03 -26.71 26.13
CA GLU A 39 7.25 -26.19 26.77
C GLU A 39 7.54 -24.71 26.49
N SER A 40 7.10 -24.13 25.37
CA SER A 40 7.35 -22.70 25.09
C SER A 40 6.23 -22.02 24.30
N VAL A 41 5.22 -21.52 24.99
CA VAL A 41 4.16 -20.66 24.41
C VAL A 41 4.73 -19.29 23.94
N LEU A 42 5.95 -18.97 24.35
CA LEU A 42 6.64 -17.70 24.05
C LEU A 42 7.58 -17.76 22.85
N SER A 43 7.98 -18.96 22.38
CA SER A 43 8.84 -19.07 21.19
C SER A 43 7.97 -19.12 19.93
N LEU A 44 8.35 -18.33 18.94
CA LEU A 44 7.68 -18.25 17.65
C LEU A 44 8.76 -18.14 16.57
N ASP A 45 8.76 -19.06 15.62
CA ASP A 45 9.49 -18.83 14.37
C ASP A 45 8.77 -17.72 13.61
N VAL A 46 9.32 -16.51 13.68
CA VAL A 46 8.71 -15.32 13.09
C VAL A 46 8.56 -15.46 11.59
N ALA A 47 9.55 -16.02 10.89
CA ALA A 47 9.48 -16.14 9.43
C ALA A 47 8.41 -17.13 9.01
N ALA A 48 8.37 -18.31 9.65
CA ALA A 48 7.33 -19.30 9.40
C ALA A 48 5.93 -18.76 9.75
N TYR A 49 5.81 -18.04 10.86
CA TYR A 49 4.54 -17.44 11.28
C TYR A 49 4.03 -16.39 10.28
N VAL A 50 4.91 -15.51 9.79
CA VAL A 50 4.51 -14.50 8.79
C VAL A 50 4.02 -15.16 7.50
N GLN A 51 4.70 -16.21 7.04
CA GLN A 51 4.28 -16.96 5.85
C GLN A 51 2.92 -17.63 6.05
N ASP A 52 2.75 -18.33 7.18
CA ASP A 52 1.51 -18.99 7.54
C ASP A 52 0.36 -17.99 7.76
N PHE A 53 0.60 -16.87 8.44
CA PHE A 53 -0.38 -15.82 8.66
C PHE A 53 -0.88 -15.25 7.32
N ASN A 54 0.04 -14.95 6.41
CA ASN A 54 -0.31 -14.38 5.10
C ASN A 54 -1.10 -15.35 4.22
N ALA A 55 -0.85 -16.66 4.34
CA ALA A 55 -1.56 -17.67 3.55
C ALA A 55 -2.86 -18.15 4.23
N ARG A 56 -2.74 -18.71 5.43
CA ARG A 56 -3.82 -19.39 6.14
C ARG A 56 -4.75 -18.41 6.85
N VAL A 57 -4.19 -17.50 7.65
CA VAL A 57 -5.01 -16.60 8.49
C VAL A 57 -5.74 -15.58 7.61
N ILE A 58 -5.01 -14.82 6.78
CA ILE A 58 -5.62 -13.83 5.88
C ILE A 58 -6.60 -14.53 4.92
N GLY A 59 -6.20 -15.64 4.31
CA GLY A 59 -7.07 -16.40 3.41
C GLY A 59 -8.37 -16.89 4.06
N ALA A 60 -8.33 -17.30 5.34
CA ALA A 60 -9.55 -17.69 6.07
C ALA A 60 -10.46 -16.48 6.37
N TYR A 61 -9.89 -15.32 6.69
CA TYR A 61 -10.66 -14.09 6.91
C TYR A 61 -11.28 -13.56 5.62
N GLU A 62 -10.59 -13.65 4.48
CA GLU A 62 -11.11 -13.25 3.18
C GLU A 62 -12.27 -14.14 2.70
N LYS A 63 -12.22 -15.42 3.07
CA LYS A 63 -13.34 -16.37 2.86
C LYS A 63 -14.47 -16.20 3.88
N GLY A 64 -14.32 -15.34 4.89
CA GLY A 64 -15.32 -15.15 5.95
C GLY A 64 -15.44 -16.29 6.96
N VAL A 65 -14.51 -17.25 6.95
CA VAL A 65 -14.53 -18.45 7.83
C VAL A 65 -13.51 -18.37 8.97
N GLY A 66 -12.70 -17.30 9.03
CA GLY A 66 -11.60 -17.14 9.98
C GLY A 66 -11.99 -17.37 11.44
N SER A 67 -13.12 -16.83 11.90
CA SER A 67 -13.60 -16.98 13.29
C SER A 67 -14.16 -18.37 13.61
N GLN A 68 -14.44 -19.19 12.59
CA GLN A 68 -15.06 -20.51 12.71
C GLN A 68 -14.01 -21.63 12.59
N GLU A 69 -13.08 -21.48 11.65
CA GLU A 69 -12.16 -22.55 11.25
C GLU A 69 -10.74 -22.40 11.81
N LEU A 70 -10.30 -21.18 12.16
CA LEU A 70 -8.94 -21.01 12.64
C LEU A 70 -8.78 -21.57 14.06
N PRO A 71 -7.85 -22.51 14.27
CA PRO A 71 -7.56 -23.00 15.60
C PRO A 71 -6.92 -21.90 16.46
N ALA A 72 -7.10 -21.99 17.77
CA ALA A 72 -6.40 -21.15 18.75
C ALA A 72 -4.94 -21.61 18.94
N ASP A 73 -4.14 -21.57 17.87
CA ASP A 73 -2.70 -21.80 17.92
C ASP A 73 -1.94 -20.63 18.58
N VAL A 74 -0.63 -20.75 18.76
CA VAL A 74 0.20 -19.73 19.45
C VAL A 74 0.05 -18.34 18.83
N GLY A 75 -0.10 -18.23 17.51
CA GLY A 75 -0.20 -16.94 16.84
C GLY A 75 -1.59 -16.34 16.95
N VAL A 76 -2.60 -17.11 16.54
CA VAL A 76 -4.02 -16.69 16.55
C VAL A 76 -4.49 -16.41 17.98
N ALA A 77 -4.16 -17.27 18.94
CA ALA A 77 -4.55 -17.08 20.35
C ALA A 77 -3.93 -15.83 20.98
N ARG A 78 -2.80 -15.35 20.46
CA ARG A 78 -2.14 -14.12 20.91
C ARG A 78 -2.54 -12.88 20.09
N SER A 79 -3.36 -13.06 19.05
CA SER A 79 -3.76 -11.99 18.12
C SER A 79 -2.56 -11.22 17.54
N LEU A 80 -1.44 -11.90 17.29
CA LEU A 80 -0.25 -11.29 16.70
C LEU A 80 -0.51 -11.02 15.21
N ILE A 81 -0.40 -9.77 14.79
CA ILE A 81 -0.54 -9.38 13.38
C ILE A 81 0.85 -9.00 12.86
N PRO A 82 1.39 -9.69 11.85
CA PRO A 82 2.60 -9.24 11.17
C PRO A 82 2.52 -7.81 10.64
N PRO A 83 3.65 -7.09 10.53
CA PRO A 83 3.66 -5.77 9.92
C PRO A 83 3.24 -5.83 8.45
N GLY A 84 2.56 -4.78 7.97
CA GLY A 84 2.24 -4.59 6.56
C GLY A 84 1.22 -5.56 5.95
N THR A 85 0.51 -6.37 6.73
CA THR A 85 -0.47 -7.33 6.18
C THR A 85 -1.60 -6.67 5.40
N ALA A 86 -1.89 -5.39 5.64
CA ALA A 86 -2.85 -4.61 4.84
C ALA A 86 -2.43 -4.44 3.36
N ALA A 87 -1.15 -4.66 3.03
CA ALA A 87 -0.68 -4.74 1.65
C ALA A 87 -1.37 -5.86 0.85
N LEU A 88 -1.92 -6.88 1.51
CA LEU A 88 -2.61 -8.00 0.87
C LEU A 88 -4.10 -7.71 0.59
N ARG A 89 -4.66 -6.65 1.16
CA ARG A 89 -6.07 -6.29 0.99
C ARG A 89 -6.34 -5.62 -0.35
N ASP A 90 -7.35 -6.06 -1.09
CA ASP A 90 -7.79 -5.41 -2.33
C ASP A 90 -9.02 -4.52 -2.08
N PHE A 91 -8.95 -3.26 -2.51
CA PHE A 91 -10.03 -2.27 -2.51
C PHE A 91 -10.47 -1.82 -3.91
N SER A 92 -9.94 -2.46 -4.95
CA SER A 92 -10.19 -2.07 -6.35
C SER A 92 -11.67 -2.08 -6.75
N TYR A 93 -12.50 -2.84 -6.04
CA TYR A 93 -13.95 -2.94 -6.25
C TYR A 93 -14.78 -1.86 -5.52
N LEU A 94 -14.22 -1.10 -4.59
CA LEU A 94 -14.99 -0.18 -3.74
C LEU A 94 -15.59 1.00 -4.51
N SER A 95 -14.81 1.60 -5.42
CA SER A 95 -15.24 2.74 -6.21
C SER A 95 -15.30 2.39 -7.70
N PRO A 96 -16.33 2.85 -8.43
CA PRO A 96 -16.40 2.70 -9.89
C PRO A 96 -15.43 3.63 -10.63
N GLU A 97 -14.72 4.52 -9.95
CA GLU A 97 -13.79 5.48 -10.55
C GLU A 97 -12.37 5.37 -9.96
N ILE A 98 -11.38 5.83 -10.73
CA ILE A 98 -9.96 5.85 -10.34
C ILE A 98 -9.28 7.10 -10.92
N PRO A 99 -8.31 7.73 -10.24
CA PRO A 99 -7.63 8.92 -10.77
C PRO A 99 -6.80 8.59 -12.02
N GLU A 100 -7.07 9.28 -13.12
CA GLU A 100 -6.25 9.28 -14.33
C GLU A 100 -5.27 10.45 -14.31
N PHE A 101 -4.01 10.15 -14.66
CA PHE A 101 -2.93 11.13 -14.73
C PHE A 101 -2.84 11.80 -16.10
N ILE A 102 -2.68 13.13 -16.10
CA ILE A 102 -2.53 13.96 -17.30
C ILE A 102 -1.14 14.61 -17.24
N ALA A 103 -0.15 13.91 -17.81
CA ALA A 103 1.26 14.24 -17.67
C ALA A 103 1.60 15.69 -18.06
N ASP A 104 1.03 16.19 -19.16
CA ASP A 104 1.31 17.53 -19.70
C ASP A 104 1.01 18.68 -18.73
N LYS A 105 0.11 18.44 -17.77
CA LYS A 105 -0.30 19.44 -16.78
C LYS A 105 0.45 19.33 -15.46
N CYS A 106 1.19 18.25 -15.25
CA CYS A 106 1.84 17.97 -13.99
C CYS A 106 3.09 18.83 -13.79
N VAL A 107 3.18 19.48 -12.63
CA VAL A 107 4.36 20.28 -12.26
C VAL A 107 5.32 19.58 -11.30
N GLY A 108 4.99 18.35 -10.86
CA GLY A 108 5.80 17.60 -9.90
C GLY A 108 5.76 18.17 -8.48
N CYS A 109 4.60 18.65 -8.02
CA CYS A 109 4.47 19.25 -6.68
C CYS A 109 4.36 18.23 -5.53
N MET A 110 4.07 16.96 -5.84
CA MET A 110 3.85 15.87 -4.87
C MET A 110 2.59 16.00 -3.99
N THR A 111 1.79 17.06 -4.10
CA THR A 111 0.63 17.26 -3.21
C THR A 111 -0.42 16.17 -3.34
N CYS A 112 -0.70 15.67 -4.56
CA CYS A 112 -1.60 14.55 -4.77
C CYS A 112 -1.13 13.26 -4.08
N VAL A 113 0.18 13.06 -3.98
CA VAL A 113 0.78 11.95 -3.22
C VAL A 113 0.60 12.20 -1.74
N THR A 114 0.91 13.39 -1.23
CA THR A 114 0.77 13.74 0.19
C THR A 114 -0.67 13.57 0.69
N GLU A 115 -1.68 14.03 -0.06
CA GLU A 115 -3.08 13.99 0.39
C GLU A 115 -3.70 12.59 0.41
N CYS A 116 -3.10 11.61 -0.26
CA CYS A 116 -3.69 10.28 -0.30
C CYS A 116 -3.59 9.57 1.07
N PRO A 117 -4.72 9.13 1.65
CA PRO A 117 -4.71 8.51 2.98
C PRO A 117 -4.27 7.04 2.99
N ASP A 118 -4.23 6.38 1.84
CA ASP A 118 -4.07 4.92 1.72
C ASP A 118 -2.84 4.51 0.90
N THR A 119 -1.85 5.39 0.70
CA THR A 119 -0.65 5.12 -0.12
C THR A 119 -1.00 4.61 -1.54
N ALA A 120 -2.19 4.99 -2.03
CA ALA A 120 -2.72 4.50 -3.30
C ALA A 120 -2.20 5.28 -4.51
N ILE A 121 -1.54 6.41 -4.30
CA ILE A 121 -0.87 7.19 -5.34
C ILE A 121 0.56 7.49 -4.88
N LEU A 122 1.51 7.14 -5.73
CA LEU A 122 2.95 7.27 -5.50
C LEU A 122 3.61 7.93 -6.71
N ALA A 123 4.80 8.46 -6.50
CA ALA A 123 5.58 9.10 -7.55
C ALA A 123 7.01 8.62 -7.56
N LYS A 124 7.68 8.80 -8.70
CA LYS A 124 9.14 8.66 -8.82
C LYS A 124 9.74 9.79 -9.64
N ALA A 125 10.99 10.12 -9.37
CA ALA A 125 11.81 10.93 -10.27
C ALA A 125 12.99 10.07 -10.75
N ILE A 126 12.95 9.61 -12.00
CA ILE A 126 13.97 8.70 -12.55
C ILE A 126 14.68 9.39 -13.72
N PRO A 127 16.03 9.38 -13.77
CA PRO A 127 16.78 9.91 -14.92
C PRO A 127 16.31 9.28 -16.24
N ALA A 128 16.12 10.11 -17.27
CA ALA A 128 15.54 9.69 -18.54
C ALA A 128 16.31 8.51 -19.17
N SER A 129 17.63 8.50 -19.06
CA SER A 129 18.50 7.43 -19.57
C SER A 129 18.20 6.05 -19.00
N ARG A 130 17.67 5.95 -17.77
CA ARG A 130 17.30 4.67 -17.15
C ARG A 130 15.96 4.14 -17.65
N LEU A 131 15.08 5.04 -18.10
CA LEU A 131 13.74 4.70 -18.59
C LEU A 131 13.77 4.33 -20.07
N GLU A 132 14.51 5.09 -20.88
CA GLU A 132 14.57 4.91 -22.34
C GLU A 132 15.18 3.56 -22.77
N GLY A 133 15.93 2.90 -21.88
CA GLY A 133 16.48 1.56 -22.10
C GLY A 133 15.57 0.41 -21.68
N ASP A 134 14.45 0.69 -21.01
CA ASP A 134 13.56 -0.31 -20.44
C ASP A 134 12.41 -0.65 -21.41
N PRO A 135 12.24 -1.92 -21.83
CA PRO A 135 11.19 -2.32 -22.77
C PRO A 135 9.77 -2.17 -22.22
N GLU A 136 9.59 -2.09 -20.90
CA GLU A 136 8.28 -1.89 -20.26
C GLU A 136 7.89 -0.40 -20.16
N PHE A 137 8.81 0.51 -20.46
CA PHE A 137 8.56 1.95 -20.43
C PHE A 137 7.63 2.40 -21.56
N ASP A 138 6.42 2.82 -21.21
CA ASP A 138 5.39 3.28 -22.15
C ASP A 138 5.27 4.80 -22.27
N GLY A 139 5.96 5.54 -21.39
CA GLY A 139 5.94 7.01 -21.32
C GLY A 139 4.64 7.65 -20.84
N PHE A 140 3.52 6.93 -20.70
CA PHE A 140 2.20 7.53 -20.41
C PHE A 140 2.09 8.10 -19.00
N HIS A 141 2.79 7.49 -18.05
CA HIS A 141 2.74 7.87 -16.63
C HIS A 141 3.77 8.92 -16.24
N TRP A 142 4.49 9.50 -17.21
CA TRP A 142 5.70 10.28 -16.97
C TRP A 142 5.60 11.70 -17.53
N ALA A 143 6.01 12.68 -16.73
CA ALA A 143 6.01 14.09 -17.07
C ALA A 143 7.42 14.66 -17.01
N ARG A 144 7.77 15.50 -17.99
CA ARG A 144 8.95 16.35 -17.91
C ARG A 144 8.61 17.61 -17.13
N THR A 145 9.12 17.73 -15.91
CA THR A 145 8.81 18.85 -15.02
C THR A 145 9.98 19.81 -14.89
N ARG A 146 9.71 21.08 -14.58
CA ARG A 146 10.77 22.04 -14.24
C ARG A 146 11.58 21.58 -13.02
N LYS A 147 10.91 21.01 -12.02
CA LYS A 147 11.52 20.65 -10.72
C LYS A 147 12.52 19.50 -10.83
N TYR A 148 12.14 18.42 -11.50
CA TYR A 148 12.96 17.20 -11.55
C TYR A 148 13.76 17.05 -12.86
N PHE A 149 13.39 17.76 -13.92
CA PHE A 149 14.12 17.72 -15.20
C PHE A 149 14.98 18.97 -15.40
N GLU A 150 14.36 20.15 -15.54
CA GLU A 150 15.09 21.35 -15.97
C GLU A 150 16.07 21.87 -14.90
N VAL A 151 15.67 21.89 -13.63
CA VAL A 151 16.52 22.41 -12.55
C VAL A 151 17.77 21.54 -12.35
N PRO A 152 17.68 20.20 -12.28
CA PRO A 152 18.83 19.31 -12.31
C PRO A 152 19.72 19.51 -13.55
N ALA A 153 19.13 19.58 -14.75
CA ALA A 153 19.87 19.80 -16.00
C ALA A 153 20.73 21.09 -15.97
N ARG A 154 20.17 22.19 -15.44
CA ARG A 154 20.91 23.46 -15.28
C ARG A 154 22.04 23.38 -14.26
N LYS A 155 22.01 22.41 -13.35
CA LYS A 155 23.06 22.14 -12.35
C LYS A 155 24.08 21.10 -12.83
N GLY A 156 23.98 20.64 -14.07
CA GLY A 156 24.87 19.62 -14.64
C GLY A 156 24.55 18.20 -14.20
N LEU A 157 23.40 17.98 -13.55
CA LEU A 157 22.84 16.65 -13.29
C LEU A 157 21.90 16.26 -14.44
N GLU A 158 21.74 14.98 -14.72
CA GLU A 158 20.75 14.53 -15.71
C GLU A 158 19.33 14.98 -15.32
N GLY A 159 18.47 15.28 -16.29
CA GLY A 159 17.06 15.53 -16.01
C GLY A 159 16.31 14.23 -15.71
N ALA A 160 15.54 14.21 -14.62
CA ALA A 160 14.66 13.10 -14.30
C ALA A 160 13.23 13.33 -14.82
N LEU A 161 12.63 12.29 -15.40
CA LEU A 161 11.20 12.23 -15.65
C LEU A 161 10.47 11.96 -14.34
N PHE A 162 9.37 12.67 -14.13
CA PHE A 162 8.54 12.55 -12.94
C PHE A 162 7.31 11.69 -13.23
N GLY A 163 7.18 10.55 -12.58
CA GLY A 163 6.08 9.61 -12.78
C GLY A 163 5.03 9.68 -11.69
N ILE A 164 3.76 9.47 -12.04
CA ILE A 164 2.63 9.29 -11.10
C ILE A 164 1.95 7.95 -11.35
N PHE A 165 1.82 7.16 -10.29
CA PHE A 165 1.32 5.80 -10.34
C PHE A 165 0.25 5.59 -9.29
N ILE A 166 -0.87 5.00 -9.70
CA ILE A 166 -1.99 4.69 -8.81
C ILE A 166 -2.02 3.18 -8.60
N ASP A 167 -1.93 2.73 -7.35
CA ASP A 167 -2.18 1.33 -6.98
C ASP A 167 -3.70 1.10 -6.99
N PRO A 168 -4.22 0.33 -7.96
CA PRO A 168 -5.65 0.09 -8.04
C PRO A 168 -6.18 -0.71 -6.84
N THR A 169 -5.32 -1.47 -6.14
CA THR A 169 -5.71 -2.29 -4.99
C THR A 169 -5.83 -1.50 -3.70
N LYS A 170 -5.23 -0.30 -3.64
CA LYS A 170 -5.33 0.60 -2.47
C LYS A 170 -6.24 1.79 -2.71
N CYS A 171 -6.48 2.15 -3.98
CA CYS A 171 -7.30 3.30 -4.31
C CYS A 171 -8.78 3.04 -4.00
N LYS A 172 -9.31 3.75 -3.00
CA LYS A 172 -10.74 3.73 -2.67
C LYS A 172 -11.57 4.74 -3.47
N GLY A 173 -10.95 5.55 -4.34
CA GLY A 173 -11.64 6.52 -5.19
C GLY A 173 -12.24 7.72 -4.45
N CYS A 174 -11.58 8.20 -3.39
CA CYS A 174 -12.02 9.36 -2.60
C CYS A 174 -11.83 10.73 -3.30
N ALA A 175 -11.12 10.78 -4.43
CA ALA A 175 -10.84 11.99 -5.20
C ALA A 175 -10.02 13.11 -4.53
N GLU A 176 -9.57 12.99 -3.28
CA GLU A 176 -8.72 14.00 -2.59
C GLU A 176 -7.50 14.44 -3.44
N CYS A 177 -6.82 13.48 -4.07
CA CYS A 177 -5.69 13.75 -4.95
C CYS A 177 -6.06 14.58 -6.21
N VAL A 178 -7.29 14.42 -6.72
CA VAL A 178 -7.82 15.19 -7.85
C VAL A 178 -8.22 16.58 -7.38
N GLU A 179 -8.97 16.67 -6.28
CA GLU A 179 -9.46 17.94 -5.73
C GLU A 179 -8.31 18.88 -5.37
N VAL A 180 -7.28 18.38 -4.68
CA VAL A 180 -6.11 19.21 -4.33
C VAL A 180 -5.33 19.66 -5.56
N CYS A 181 -5.27 18.83 -6.61
CA CYS A 181 -4.59 19.18 -7.85
C CYS A 181 -5.33 20.31 -8.60
N ALA A 182 -6.67 20.26 -8.60
CA ALA A 182 -7.53 21.30 -9.15
C ALA A 182 -7.47 22.58 -8.31
N ALA A 183 -7.48 22.46 -6.97
CA ALA A 183 -7.39 23.60 -6.05
C ALA A 183 -6.07 24.39 -6.22
N LEU A 184 -4.98 23.70 -6.62
CA LEU A 184 -3.70 24.32 -6.97
C LEU A 184 -3.64 24.86 -8.41
N GLY A 185 -4.69 24.65 -9.21
CA GLY A 185 -4.82 25.16 -10.58
C GLY A 185 -4.09 24.36 -11.66
N TYR A 186 -3.72 23.10 -11.39
CA TYR A 186 -3.00 22.27 -12.35
C TYR A 186 -3.91 21.34 -13.16
N ASP A 187 -4.95 20.76 -12.55
CA ASP A 187 -5.85 19.79 -13.19
C ASP A 187 -5.10 18.62 -13.87
N ALA A 188 -3.99 18.17 -13.28
CA ALA A 188 -3.16 17.08 -13.77
C ALA A 188 -3.70 15.68 -13.39
N LEU A 189 -4.80 15.63 -12.66
CA LEU A 189 -5.54 14.42 -12.32
C LEU A 189 -7.03 14.66 -12.58
N ARG A 190 -7.74 13.61 -12.99
CA ARG A 190 -9.21 13.58 -13.06
C ARG A 190 -9.74 12.21 -12.71
N MET A 191 -10.96 12.11 -12.21
CA MET A 191 -11.58 10.81 -11.99
C MET A 191 -11.97 10.19 -13.35
N LEU A 192 -11.55 8.95 -13.56
CA LEU A 192 -11.88 8.12 -14.72
C LEU A 192 -12.79 7.00 -14.27
N ARG A 193 -13.92 6.83 -14.94
CA ARG A 193 -14.78 5.66 -14.75
C ARG A 193 -14.09 4.38 -15.20
N LYS A 194 -14.04 3.38 -14.33
CA LYS A 194 -13.46 2.07 -14.61
C LYS A 194 -14.33 1.34 -15.65
N GLY A 195 -13.69 0.94 -16.75
CA GLY A 195 -14.24 0.05 -17.75
C GLY A 195 -13.40 -1.23 -17.88
N GLU A 196 -13.71 -2.03 -18.88
CA GLU A 196 -12.94 -3.23 -19.22
C GLU A 196 -11.45 -2.90 -19.42
N GLY A 197 -10.55 -3.73 -18.89
CA GLY A 197 -9.10 -3.53 -18.97
C GLY A 197 -8.53 -2.36 -18.14
N THR A 198 -9.37 -1.56 -17.45
CA THR A 198 -8.88 -0.42 -16.67
C THR A 198 -7.98 -0.89 -15.53
N LEU A 199 -8.42 -1.83 -14.71
CA LEU A 199 -7.62 -2.32 -13.58
C LEU A 199 -6.30 -2.95 -14.04
N GLU A 200 -6.33 -3.71 -15.15
CA GLU A 200 -5.13 -4.34 -15.71
C GLU A 200 -4.10 -3.30 -16.16
N ARG A 201 -4.53 -2.23 -16.84
CA ARG A 201 -3.64 -1.12 -17.20
C ARG A 201 -2.96 -0.50 -15.98
N TYR A 202 -3.71 -0.24 -14.91
CA TYR A 202 -3.17 0.35 -13.68
C TYR A 202 -2.26 -0.62 -12.93
N ARG A 203 -2.57 -1.92 -12.91
CA ARG A 203 -1.69 -2.96 -12.34
C ARG A 203 -0.36 -3.01 -13.06
N ARG A 204 -0.35 -3.02 -14.41
CA ARG A 204 0.89 -2.98 -15.20
C ARG A 204 1.70 -1.72 -14.92
N ALA A 205 1.08 -0.55 -14.91
CA ALA A 205 1.77 0.70 -14.59
C ALA A 205 2.38 0.68 -13.17
N PHE A 206 1.65 0.15 -12.18
CA PHE A 206 2.15 0.06 -10.82
C PHE A 206 3.22 -1.03 -10.64
N ASN A 207 3.18 -2.11 -11.43
CA ASN A 207 4.27 -3.09 -11.50
C ASN A 207 5.53 -2.48 -12.09
N PHE A 208 5.39 -1.66 -13.14
CA PHE A 208 6.52 -0.90 -13.69
C PHE A 208 7.11 0.06 -12.65
N PHE A 209 6.28 0.75 -11.86
CA PHE A 209 6.73 1.53 -10.70
C PHE A 209 7.59 0.68 -9.74
N ARG A 210 7.20 -0.56 -9.43
CA ARG A 210 8.02 -1.44 -8.58
C ARG A 210 9.31 -1.88 -9.27
N HIS A 211 9.25 -2.13 -10.58
CA HIS A 211 10.38 -2.61 -11.40
C HIS A 211 11.52 -1.58 -11.54
N VAL A 212 11.17 -0.34 -11.88
CA VAL A 212 12.14 0.70 -12.28
C VAL A 212 13.12 1.14 -11.17
N GLY A 213 12.86 0.71 -9.93
CA GLY A 213 13.71 1.01 -8.77
C GLY A 213 13.48 2.42 -8.20
N PRO A 214 14.17 2.75 -7.09
CA PRO A 214 13.86 3.94 -6.30
C PRO A 214 14.29 5.25 -6.97
N THR A 215 13.62 6.34 -6.57
CA THR A 215 14.09 7.70 -6.88
C THR A 215 15.50 7.90 -6.31
N PRO A 216 16.49 8.33 -7.12
CA PRO A 216 17.84 8.59 -6.62
C PRO A 216 17.87 9.77 -5.64
N ALA A 217 18.73 9.69 -4.63
CA ALA A 217 18.81 10.67 -3.55
C ALA A 217 19.05 12.10 -4.07
N GLU A 218 19.77 12.27 -5.18
CA GLU A 218 20.03 13.59 -5.77
C GLU A 218 18.77 14.32 -6.30
N TYR A 219 17.66 13.61 -6.48
CA TYR A 219 16.36 14.18 -6.86
C TYR A 219 15.40 14.34 -5.66
N VAL A 220 15.80 13.90 -4.46
CA VAL A 220 15.02 14.03 -3.23
C VAL A 220 15.47 15.27 -2.46
N ASN A 221 14.56 16.21 -2.24
CA ASN A 221 14.82 17.37 -1.39
C ASN A 221 14.37 17.09 0.05
N GLU A 222 15.32 16.73 0.90
CA GLU A 222 15.10 16.39 2.31
C GLU A 222 14.48 17.53 3.14
N LYS A 223 14.48 18.78 2.64
CA LYS A 223 13.85 19.92 3.33
C LYS A 223 12.36 20.07 3.00
N SER A 224 11.83 19.27 2.08
CA SER A 224 10.42 19.28 1.69
C SER A 224 9.76 17.97 2.13
N LEU A 225 8.79 18.06 3.04
CA LEU A 225 7.99 16.90 3.46
C LEU A 225 7.33 16.19 2.27
N ALA A 226 6.93 16.96 1.26
CA ALA A 226 6.32 16.39 0.06
C ALA A 226 7.34 15.59 -0.78
N ASP A 227 8.61 16.00 -0.82
CA ASP A 227 9.66 15.26 -1.52
C ASP A 227 10.20 14.08 -0.73
N MET A 228 10.09 14.05 0.60
CA MET A 228 10.36 12.84 1.38
C MET A 228 9.50 11.66 0.93
N MET A 229 8.31 11.91 0.35
CA MET A 229 7.45 10.87 -0.21
C MET A 229 8.00 10.22 -1.49
N LEU A 230 9.07 10.76 -2.08
CA LEU A 230 9.82 10.09 -3.16
C LEU A 230 10.77 9.02 -2.64
N ALA A 231 11.13 9.06 -1.36
CA ALA A 231 11.93 8.03 -0.72
C ALA A 231 11.03 6.87 -0.31
N GLU A 232 10.95 5.86 -1.17
CA GLU A 232 10.07 4.70 -1.00
C GLU A 232 10.26 3.98 0.33
N GLU A 233 11.49 3.88 0.81
CA GLU A 233 11.83 3.27 2.10
C GLU A 233 11.09 3.91 3.29
N SER A 234 10.79 5.22 3.20
CA SER A 234 10.03 5.94 4.22
C SER A 234 8.55 6.05 3.85
N ALA A 235 8.24 6.34 2.58
CA ALA A 235 6.87 6.51 2.11
C ALA A 235 6.02 5.23 2.21
N LEU A 236 6.65 4.05 2.14
CA LEU A 236 5.99 2.75 2.24
C LEU A 236 5.96 2.18 3.66
N LEU A 237 6.48 2.88 4.67
CA LEU A 237 6.31 2.47 6.07
C LEU A 237 4.85 2.45 6.50
N TYR A 238 3.98 3.15 5.76
CA TYR A 238 2.55 2.93 5.74
C TYR A 238 2.15 2.39 4.35
N VAL A 239 1.85 1.09 4.25
CA VAL A 239 1.63 0.40 2.95
C VAL A 239 0.26 0.63 2.33
N GLY A 240 -0.63 1.35 3.03
CA GLY A 240 -2.03 1.47 2.64
C GLY A 240 -2.86 0.25 3.04
N GLY A 241 -4.03 0.10 2.44
CA GLY A 241 -4.92 -1.04 2.72
C GLY A 241 -5.62 -0.97 4.08
N ALA A 242 -5.48 0.15 4.79
CA ALA A 242 -6.14 0.39 6.06
C ALA A 242 -7.66 0.39 5.90
N GLY A 243 -8.38 -0.05 6.92
CA GLY A 243 -9.85 -0.11 6.93
C GLY A 243 -10.56 1.25 7.09
N SER A 244 -9.88 2.36 6.79
CA SER A 244 -10.39 3.72 7.01
C SER A 244 -11.43 4.12 5.97
N CYS A 245 -12.23 5.14 6.29
CA CYS A 245 -13.17 5.74 5.34
C CYS A 245 -12.46 6.31 4.10
N MET A 246 -13.19 6.47 3.00
CA MET A 246 -12.72 7.19 1.81
C MET A 246 -12.42 8.64 2.19
N GLY A 247 -11.20 9.12 1.89
CA GLY A 247 -10.78 10.51 2.19
C GLY A 247 -10.49 10.74 3.68
N CYS A 248 -10.09 9.71 4.42
CA CYS A 248 -9.82 9.83 5.85
C CYS A 248 -8.62 10.74 6.14
N GLY A 249 -8.88 11.95 6.65
CA GLY A 249 -7.83 12.91 7.02
C GLY A 249 -6.87 12.42 8.11
N GLU A 250 -7.31 11.53 9.01
CA GLU A 250 -6.39 10.89 9.97
C GLU A 250 -5.34 10.01 9.26
N GLY A 251 -5.76 9.26 8.23
CA GLY A 251 -4.87 8.41 7.44
C GLY A 251 -3.79 9.21 6.72
N THR A 252 -4.17 10.34 6.13
CA THR A 252 -3.23 11.30 5.50
C THR A 252 -2.20 11.80 6.51
N ALA A 253 -2.65 12.24 7.69
CA ALA A 253 -1.77 12.75 8.73
C ALA A 253 -0.82 11.66 9.27
N LEU A 254 -1.32 10.45 9.55
CA LEU A 254 -0.51 9.33 10.02
C LEU A 254 0.52 8.90 8.99
N ARG A 255 0.12 8.74 7.72
CA ARG A 255 1.04 8.38 6.64
C ARG A 255 2.16 9.41 6.52
N MET A 256 1.84 10.70 6.57
CA MET A 256 2.86 11.74 6.48
C MET A 256 3.79 11.77 7.69
N MET A 257 3.25 11.61 8.89
CA MET A 257 4.04 11.50 10.12
C MET A 257 5.01 10.32 10.02
N VAL A 258 4.51 9.14 9.68
CA VAL A 258 5.30 7.91 9.56
C VAL A 258 6.39 8.06 8.49
N ALA A 259 6.07 8.62 7.32
CA ALA A 259 7.05 8.86 6.27
C ALA A 259 8.13 9.86 6.71
N ALA A 260 7.76 10.99 7.32
CA ALA A 260 8.73 11.99 7.77
C ALA A 260 9.63 11.48 8.92
N THR A 261 9.04 10.77 9.89
CA THR A 261 9.80 10.17 10.99
C THR A 261 10.71 9.06 10.48
N GLY A 262 10.22 8.18 9.61
CA GLY A 262 11.02 7.13 8.99
C GLY A 262 12.16 7.67 8.13
N PHE A 263 11.93 8.78 7.43
CA PHE A 263 12.98 9.45 6.64
C PHE A 263 14.11 9.97 7.54
N ALA A 264 13.77 10.54 8.69
CA ALA A 264 14.76 11.12 9.60
C ALA A 264 15.49 10.09 10.47
N TYR A 265 14.81 9.02 10.89
CA TYR A 265 15.30 8.09 11.93
C TYR A 265 15.40 6.63 11.48
N GLY A 266 14.95 6.31 10.27
CA GLY A 266 14.80 4.95 9.79
C GLY A 266 13.64 4.19 10.45
N PRO A 267 13.25 3.03 9.89
CA PRO A 267 12.17 2.19 10.45
C PRO A 267 12.47 1.68 11.86
N GLU A 268 13.74 1.37 12.15
CA GLU A 268 14.19 0.87 13.46
C GLU A 268 14.22 1.97 14.55
N GLY A 269 14.21 3.24 14.14
CA GLY A 269 14.25 4.41 15.02
C GLY A 269 12.88 4.89 15.46
N MET A 270 11.80 4.21 15.06
CA MET A 270 10.43 4.63 15.38
C MET A 270 9.52 3.47 15.77
N ALA A 271 8.53 3.79 16.61
CA ALA A 271 7.44 2.90 16.97
C ALA A 271 6.18 3.74 17.21
N ILE A 272 5.01 3.13 17.05
CA ILE A 272 3.72 3.75 17.27
C ILE A 272 3.08 3.13 18.51
N VAL A 273 2.64 3.99 19.44
CA VAL A 273 1.79 3.60 20.57
C VAL A 273 0.49 4.39 20.44
N ALA A 274 -0.61 3.68 20.19
CA ALA A 274 -1.88 4.26 19.80
C ALA A 274 -2.90 4.18 20.95
N ALA A 275 -3.52 5.31 21.25
CA ALA A 275 -4.71 5.32 22.09
C ALA A 275 -5.91 4.79 21.28
N THR A 276 -6.82 4.07 21.95
CA THR A 276 -8.03 3.53 21.34
C THR A 276 -8.82 4.62 20.63
N GLY A 277 -9.15 4.38 19.36
CA GLY A 277 -9.91 5.30 18.53
C GLY A 277 -10.02 4.81 17.08
N CYS A 278 -10.39 5.70 16.16
CA CYS A 278 -10.48 5.37 14.74
C CYS A 278 -9.16 4.77 14.23
N ASN A 279 -8.02 5.39 14.57
CA ASN A 279 -6.70 4.91 14.17
C ASN A 279 -6.45 3.43 14.56
N THR A 280 -6.81 3.00 15.77
CA THR A 280 -6.64 1.60 16.16
C THR A 280 -7.63 0.71 15.41
N VAL A 281 -8.84 1.19 15.13
CA VAL A 281 -9.81 0.40 14.35
C VAL A 281 -9.32 0.16 12.92
N TYR A 282 -9.00 1.20 12.16
CA TYR A 282 -8.64 1.00 10.76
C TYR A 282 -7.21 0.50 10.54
N CYS A 283 -6.31 0.66 11.51
CA CYS A 283 -4.93 0.15 11.42
C CYS A 283 -4.71 -1.21 12.10
N SER A 284 -5.63 -1.72 12.92
CA SER A 284 -5.40 -2.97 13.64
C SER A 284 -6.63 -3.86 13.81
N THR A 285 -7.64 -3.69 12.95
CA THR A 285 -8.69 -4.70 12.84
C THR A 285 -8.08 -5.95 12.22
N TYR A 286 -7.93 -6.98 13.04
CA TYR A 286 -7.40 -8.27 12.66
C TYR A 286 -8.09 -8.79 11.37
N PRO A 287 -7.36 -9.27 10.35
CA PRO A 287 -5.91 -9.58 10.36
C PRO A 287 -5.01 -8.49 9.71
N TYR A 288 -5.50 -7.26 9.53
CA TYR A 288 -4.80 -6.26 8.71
C TYR A 288 -4.10 -5.17 9.52
N ASN A 289 -2.84 -4.91 9.17
CA ASN A 289 -2.00 -3.83 9.71
C ASN A 289 -1.29 -3.07 8.56
N PRO A 290 -1.42 -1.74 8.43
CA PRO A 290 -0.78 -0.95 7.38
C PRO A 290 0.65 -0.51 7.71
N PHE A 291 1.13 -0.69 8.94
CA PHE A 291 2.45 -0.22 9.35
C PHE A 291 3.54 -1.28 9.13
N LEU A 292 4.70 -0.85 8.61
CA LEU A 292 5.95 -1.64 8.59
C LEU A 292 6.87 -1.34 9.79
N VAL A 293 6.38 -0.58 10.75
CA VAL A 293 7.08 -0.26 12.00
C VAL A 293 6.32 -0.89 13.17
N PRO A 294 6.98 -1.12 14.31
CA PRO A 294 6.30 -1.61 15.50
C PRO A 294 5.12 -0.71 15.90
N TRP A 295 3.98 -1.34 16.19
CA TRP A 295 2.74 -0.67 16.56
C TRP A 295 2.07 -1.42 17.72
N THR A 296 1.51 -0.69 18.69
CA THR A 296 0.71 -1.22 19.81
C THR A 296 -0.36 -0.25 20.28
#